data_AF-A0A368GXW3-F1
#
_entry.id   AF-A0A368GXW3-F1
#
_cell.length_a   1.000
_cell.length_b   1.000
_cell.length_c   1.000
_cell.angle_alpha   90.00
_cell.angle_beta   90.00
_cell.angle_gamma   90.00
#
_symmetry.space_group_name_H-M   'P 1'
#
loop_
_entity.id
_entity.type
_entity.pdbx_description
1 polymer ?
#
loop_
_entity_poly.entity_id
_entity_poly.type
_entity_poly.pdbx_seq_one_letter_code
_entity_poly.pdbx_strand_id
1 'polypeptide(L)'
;MWGQLTMSLRAALRAGGVVVLAGGSFLLGARYGNETPFRNLQAATAVSPVPVVPPLPLTPSEQAKPLEEIGPSRAAEIMRYGFPGFDNLRTFEDYVLSYDRKTRTAHWVCEHLTPTSLIYDPSVDRSKCEFRADPSIHKYFQSENTDYRGSGYDRGHLAAAGNHRKTQNSVDQTFLLTNMSPQVGRGFNRDKWNDLEKYARKVAKKSLNTYILTGPLYLPRKADDGNKYVRYKVIGANNVAVPTHFFKVILAETSPSNFEMECFVLPNEVSILKVSSILRVRNPQYRHGMSVDRLFDIKNAFFLGHYQQCILEAQKLITKVEEEKLAKDVFTYRSYIAQGKASVVLSEISERTDNPSLKAVRRLAEYQTPSNKKRIANEVQTEVSSGTAPTDDTSCIVAALILNEESNPEDAMRILSKSSSLEARSATVFTLLQMDRVDLAVKELKKMNEIDEDATLTQLALAWVNMAVGKDKLKDAYYIYQEMMDKYGQSPQLLVSQSAVLILQGKYKEAEALLHEAQLRDANNCDALVNLVAVSQFLGKDHEVLKRYIAQLRDIDSTHPWVADLQAKEALFDELVTA
;
A
#
# COMPACT_ATOMS: atom_id res chain seq x y z
N MET A 1 17.65 -20.15 35.50
CA MET A 1 18.38 -20.24 34.22
C MET A 1 17.63 -19.70 33.00
N TRP A 2 16.31 -19.52 33.03
CA TRP A 2 15.54 -18.89 31.92
C TRP A 2 15.50 -17.35 31.95
N GLY A 3 15.81 -16.70 33.08
CA GLY A 3 15.72 -15.24 33.25
C GLY A 3 16.95 -14.42 32.86
N GLN A 4 18.12 -15.06 32.63
CA GLN A 4 19.35 -14.37 32.20
C GLN A 4 19.53 -14.38 30.67
N LEU A 5 18.93 -15.35 29.95
CA LEU A 5 18.90 -15.40 28.48
C LEU A 5 18.17 -14.21 27.85
N THR A 6 17.17 -13.67 28.55
CA THR A 6 16.35 -12.52 28.11
C THR A 6 17.06 -11.17 28.25
N MET A 7 18.13 -11.07 29.06
CA MET A 7 18.91 -9.83 29.21
C MET A 7 20.01 -9.69 28.16
N SER A 8 20.58 -10.79 27.67
CA SER A 8 21.64 -10.75 26.65
C SER A 8 21.12 -10.56 25.22
N LEU A 9 19.88 -10.96 24.91
CA LEU A 9 19.21 -10.53 23.68
C LEU A 9 19.10 -8.98 23.67
N ARG A 10 18.64 -8.39 24.77
CA ARG A 10 18.45 -6.93 24.91
C ARG A 10 19.72 -6.07 24.96
N ALA A 11 20.90 -6.70 24.95
CA ALA A 11 22.17 -5.97 24.92
C ALA A 11 22.71 -5.79 23.50
N ALA A 12 22.30 -6.64 22.55
CA ALA A 12 22.74 -6.54 21.15
C ALA A 12 22.13 -5.34 20.42
N LEU A 13 21.02 -4.78 20.91
CA LEU A 13 20.44 -3.56 20.36
C LEU A 13 21.22 -2.28 20.70
N ARG A 14 22.20 -2.36 21.61
CA ARG A 14 22.91 -1.17 22.12
C ARG A 14 24.14 -0.73 21.34
N ALA A 15 24.63 -1.49 20.36
CA ALA A 15 25.97 -1.27 19.79
C ALA A 15 26.01 -0.89 18.30
N GLY A 16 24.86 -0.88 17.61
CA GLY A 16 24.81 -0.58 16.18
C GLY A 16 24.28 0.82 15.91
N GLY A 17 25.20 1.77 15.78
CA GLY A 17 24.89 3.12 15.37
C GLY A 17 26.00 3.73 14.51
N VAL A 18 25.77 3.90 13.19
CA VAL A 18 25.66 5.15 12.41
C VAL A 18 25.49 4.88 10.86
N VAL A 19 24.29 4.62 10.26
CA VAL A 19 23.49 5.39 9.22
C VAL A 19 22.13 4.70 8.83
N VAL A 20 20.98 5.31 9.21
CA VAL A 20 19.60 5.00 8.75
C VAL A 20 19.35 5.61 7.38
N LEU A 21 18.78 4.85 6.43
CA LEU A 21 17.59 5.26 5.69
C LEU A 21 16.85 4.01 5.16
N ALA A 22 15.65 3.82 5.71
CA ALA A 22 14.58 2.90 5.30
C ALA A 22 14.61 1.47 5.90
N GLY A 23 13.48 1.11 6.54
CA GLY A 23 13.03 -0.28 6.76
C GLY A 23 13.75 -1.07 7.84
N GLY A 24 13.18 -1.07 9.05
CA GLY A 24 13.51 -2.03 10.09
C GLY A 24 13.50 -3.48 9.57
N SER A 25 14.67 -4.09 9.56
CA SER A 25 14.99 -5.51 9.55
C SER A 25 16.52 -5.50 9.63
N PHE A 26 17.19 -5.75 10.74
CA PHE A 26 17.32 -7.06 11.39
C PHE A 26 18.35 -6.91 12.54
N LEU A 27 18.24 -7.50 13.75
CA LEU A 27 18.91 -8.77 14.09
C LEU A 27 18.87 -9.08 15.60
N LEU A 28 18.74 -10.37 15.93
CA LEU A 28 19.22 -11.08 17.15
C LEU A 28 19.04 -12.60 16.91
N GLY A 29 19.92 -13.53 17.27
CA GLY A 29 21.20 -13.56 17.97
C GLY A 29 21.62 -15.04 18.18
N ALA A 30 22.92 -15.30 18.22
CA ALA A 30 23.55 -16.62 18.27
C ALA A 30 23.55 -17.34 19.65
N ARG A 31 23.90 -18.64 19.61
CA ARG A 31 24.41 -19.58 20.66
C ARG A 31 23.42 -20.37 21.53
N TYR A 32 23.37 -21.70 21.32
CA TYR A 32 23.93 -22.74 22.22
C TYR A 32 24.11 -24.06 21.44
N GLY A 33 25.30 -24.67 21.52
CA GLY A 33 25.63 -25.95 20.90
C GLY A 33 25.72 -27.08 21.92
N ASN A 34 25.40 -28.32 21.51
CA ASN A 34 26.36 -29.43 21.40
C ASN A 34 25.67 -30.75 20.99
N GLU A 35 26.49 -31.57 20.31
CA GLU A 35 26.41 -33.02 20.06
C GLU A 35 25.87 -33.53 18.70
N THR A 36 26.81 -34.16 17.98
CA THR A 36 26.76 -34.99 16.76
C THR A 36 26.20 -36.40 17.08
N PRO A 37 25.90 -37.33 16.12
CA PRO A 37 26.48 -37.51 14.77
C PRO A 37 25.48 -37.88 13.64
N PHE A 38 25.87 -37.74 12.37
CA PHE A 38 25.92 -38.83 11.38
C PHE A 38 26.45 -38.34 10.03
N ARG A 39 27.26 -39.21 9.42
CA ARG A 39 28.11 -39.06 8.25
C ARG A 39 27.35 -39.38 6.95
N ASN A 40 27.81 -38.73 5.88
CA ASN A 40 27.83 -39.17 4.47
C ASN A 40 26.49 -39.47 3.77
N LEU A 41 26.17 -38.73 2.70
CA LEU A 41 26.19 -39.34 1.35
C LEU A 41 26.09 -38.28 0.23
N GLN A 42 26.75 -38.65 -0.86
CA GLN A 42 27.14 -37.87 -2.02
C GLN A 42 26.01 -37.24 -2.83
N ALA A 43 26.39 -36.17 -3.53
CA ALA A 43 25.68 -35.57 -4.65
C ALA A 43 25.24 -36.60 -5.70
N ALA A 44 24.03 -36.41 -6.22
CA ALA A 44 23.63 -36.91 -7.53
C ALA A 44 22.56 -35.97 -8.11
N THR A 45 22.97 -35.19 -9.11
CA THR A 45 22.09 -34.45 -10.01
C THR A 45 21.32 -35.41 -10.90
N ALA A 46 20.01 -35.27 -10.99
CA ALA A 46 19.20 -35.88 -12.04
C ALA A 46 18.18 -34.85 -12.53
N VAL A 47 18.46 -34.29 -13.71
CA VAL A 47 17.52 -33.49 -14.51
C VAL A 47 16.74 -34.47 -15.39
N SER A 48 15.41 -34.45 -15.31
CA SER A 48 14.55 -35.18 -16.26
C SER A 48 14.26 -34.30 -17.48
N PRO A 49 14.29 -34.84 -18.72
CA PRO A 49 13.98 -34.08 -19.92
C PRO A 49 12.46 -33.97 -20.16
N VAL A 50 12.01 -32.78 -20.54
CA VAL A 50 10.65 -32.48 -21.02
C VAL A 50 10.60 -32.69 -22.56
N PRO A 51 9.52 -33.25 -23.13
CA PRO A 51 9.40 -33.43 -24.57
C PRO A 51 9.06 -32.13 -25.32
N VAL A 52 9.72 -31.92 -26.46
CA VAL A 52 9.53 -30.77 -27.37
C VAL A 52 8.33 -31.03 -28.29
N VAL A 53 7.37 -30.10 -28.32
CA VAL A 53 6.27 -30.08 -29.29
C VAL A 53 6.67 -29.22 -30.50
N PRO A 54 6.44 -29.67 -31.75
CA PRO A 54 6.80 -28.90 -32.94
C PRO A 54 5.86 -27.69 -33.18
N PRO A 55 6.37 -26.59 -33.75
CA PRO A 55 5.58 -25.38 -34.02
C PRO A 55 4.61 -25.58 -35.20
N LEU A 56 3.41 -25.02 -35.07
CA LEU A 56 2.38 -25.01 -36.11
C LEU A 56 2.76 -24.10 -37.29
N PRO A 57 2.39 -24.43 -38.55
CA PRO A 57 2.68 -23.59 -39.71
C PRO A 57 1.77 -22.37 -39.77
N LEU A 58 2.35 -21.19 -39.94
CA LEU A 58 1.63 -19.95 -40.24
C LEU A 58 1.43 -19.82 -41.75
N THR A 59 0.19 -19.85 -42.22
CA THR A 59 -0.18 -19.40 -43.57
C THR A 59 -0.34 -17.87 -43.58
N PRO A 60 0.16 -17.15 -44.60
CA PRO A 60 -0.02 -15.70 -44.69
C PRO A 60 -1.45 -15.37 -45.13
N SER A 61 -2.23 -14.73 -44.25
CA SER A 61 -3.52 -14.14 -44.58
C SER A 61 -3.35 -12.68 -45.03
N GLU A 62 -4.19 -12.31 -46.00
CA GLU A 62 -4.40 -11.04 -46.69
C GLU A 62 -4.05 -9.72 -45.96
N GLN A 63 -3.60 -8.77 -46.79
CA GLN A 63 -3.22 -7.39 -46.51
C GLN A 63 -4.10 -6.70 -45.46
N ALA A 64 -3.51 -6.45 -44.28
CA ALA A 64 -4.11 -5.64 -43.23
C ALA A 64 -4.19 -4.17 -43.66
N LYS A 65 -5.39 -3.58 -43.56
CA LYS A 65 -5.58 -2.12 -43.60
C LYS A 65 -4.78 -1.46 -42.46
N PRO A 66 -4.34 -0.19 -42.62
CA PRO A 66 -3.63 0.52 -41.57
C PRO A 66 -4.46 0.53 -40.28
N LEU A 67 -3.84 0.09 -39.17
CA LEU A 67 -4.41 0.16 -37.83
C LEU A 67 -4.66 1.62 -37.46
N GLU A 68 -5.92 2.02 -37.34
CA GLU A 68 -6.29 3.21 -36.56
C GLU A 68 -5.73 3.03 -35.13
N GLU A 69 -5.18 4.09 -34.54
CA GLU A 69 -4.73 4.08 -33.14
C GLU A 69 -5.89 3.62 -32.23
N ILE A 70 -5.85 2.36 -31.80
CA ILE A 70 -6.86 1.80 -30.89
C ILE A 70 -6.62 2.45 -29.53
N GLY A 71 -7.40 3.47 -29.22
CA GLY A 71 -7.46 4.07 -27.88
C GLY A 71 -7.81 3.05 -26.78
N PRO A 72 -7.78 3.44 -25.49
CA PRO A 72 -8.12 2.54 -24.39
C PRO A 72 -9.52 1.94 -24.59
N SER A 73 -9.68 0.66 -24.26
CA SER A 73 -11.02 0.03 -24.31
C SER A 73 -12.01 0.81 -23.45
N ARG A 74 -13.30 0.80 -23.82
CA ARG A 74 -14.35 1.50 -23.06
C ARG A 74 -14.39 1.10 -21.58
N ALA A 75 -14.11 -0.17 -21.28
CA ALA A 75 -13.98 -0.67 -19.92
C ALA A 75 -12.79 -0.03 -19.16
N ALA A 76 -11.65 0.16 -19.83
CA ALA A 76 -10.49 0.82 -19.26
C ALA A 76 -10.74 2.32 -19.02
N GLU A 77 -11.56 2.97 -19.84
CA GLU A 77 -12.01 4.34 -19.57
C GLU A 77 -12.92 4.40 -18.34
N ILE A 78 -13.89 3.48 -18.23
CA ILE A 78 -14.81 3.43 -17.08
C ILE A 78 -14.04 3.14 -15.78
N MET A 79 -13.07 2.22 -15.85
CA MET A 79 -12.30 1.73 -14.71
C MET A 79 -10.92 2.38 -14.61
N ARG A 80 -10.78 3.62 -15.08
CA ARG A 80 -9.53 4.38 -15.10
C ARG A 80 -8.81 4.43 -13.75
N TYR A 81 -9.57 4.47 -12.65
CA TYR A 81 -9.06 4.55 -11.28
C TYR A 81 -9.02 3.21 -10.55
N GLY A 82 -9.11 2.09 -11.28
CA GLY A 82 -9.09 0.75 -10.72
C GLY A 82 -10.47 0.20 -10.39
N PHE A 83 -10.48 -0.99 -9.78
CA PHE A 83 -11.68 -1.78 -9.49
C PHE A 83 -11.90 -1.87 -7.97
N PRO A 84 -13.12 -1.64 -7.45
CA PRO A 84 -13.42 -1.85 -6.03
C PRO A 84 -13.29 -3.31 -5.57
N GLY A 85 -13.29 -4.26 -6.51
CA GLY A 85 -13.08 -5.70 -6.30
C GLY A 85 -13.11 -6.44 -7.65
N PHE A 86 -12.76 -7.73 -7.67
CA PHE A 86 -12.65 -8.50 -8.92
C PHE A 86 -13.65 -9.66 -9.04
N ASP A 87 -14.56 -9.79 -8.07
CA ASP A 87 -15.51 -10.90 -8.04
C ASP A 87 -16.54 -10.79 -9.18
N ASN A 88 -16.58 -11.82 -10.03
CA ASN A 88 -17.55 -11.98 -11.13
C ASN A 88 -17.80 -10.70 -11.95
N LEU A 89 -16.72 -10.11 -12.46
CA LEU A 89 -16.80 -8.92 -13.30
C LEU A 89 -17.58 -9.16 -14.60
N ARG A 90 -18.39 -8.17 -14.96
CA ARG A 90 -19.12 -8.08 -16.23
C ARG A 90 -18.94 -6.68 -16.81
N THR A 91 -18.49 -6.66 -18.05
CA THR A 91 -18.28 -5.44 -18.82
C THR A 91 -19.41 -5.31 -19.82
N PHE A 92 -20.13 -4.20 -19.74
CA PHE A 92 -21.17 -3.80 -20.68
C PHE A 92 -20.67 -2.62 -21.53
N GLU A 93 -21.50 -2.15 -22.45
CA GLU A 93 -21.10 -1.10 -23.39
C GLU A 93 -20.75 0.22 -22.67
N ASP A 94 -21.53 0.61 -21.66
CA ASP A 94 -21.36 1.91 -20.98
C ASP A 94 -21.20 1.83 -19.45
N TYR A 95 -21.08 0.62 -18.90
CA TYR A 95 -20.85 0.42 -17.48
C TYR A 95 -20.17 -0.92 -17.17
N VAL A 96 -19.56 -1.03 -15.99
CA VAL A 96 -18.95 -2.26 -15.49
C VAL A 96 -19.60 -2.63 -14.16
N LEU A 97 -19.90 -3.90 -13.94
CA LEU A 97 -20.42 -4.38 -12.66
C LEU A 97 -19.65 -5.58 -12.13
N SER A 98 -19.67 -5.74 -10.80
CA SER A 98 -19.28 -6.96 -10.09
C SER A 98 -20.53 -7.62 -9.53
N TYR A 99 -20.70 -8.92 -9.77
CA TYR A 99 -21.92 -9.65 -9.39
C TYR A 99 -21.72 -10.57 -8.18
N ASP A 100 -22.61 -10.46 -7.19
CA ASP A 100 -22.63 -11.34 -6.03
C ASP A 100 -23.57 -12.52 -6.26
N ARG A 101 -22.99 -13.70 -6.46
CA ARG A 101 -23.72 -14.96 -6.64
C ARG A 101 -24.51 -15.37 -5.40
N LYS A 102 -24.10 -14.94 -4.19
CA LYS A 102 -24.74 -15.31 -2.92
C LYS A 102 -26.03 -14.51 -2.71
N THR A 103 -25.98 -13.22 -2.97
CA THR A 103 -27.16 -12.33 -2.82
C THR A 103 -28.01 -12.24 -4.09
N ARG A 104 -27.47 -12.68 -5.23
CA ARG A 104 -28.08 -12.58 -6.58
C ARG A 104 -28.33 -11.13 -7.00
N THR A 105 -27.50 -10.23 -6.52
CA THR A 105 -27.47 -8.79 -6.81
C THR A 105 -26.04 -8.35 -7.14
N ALA A 106 -25.83 -7.14 -7.67
CA ALA A 106 -24.47 -6.64 -7.85
C ALA A 106 -23.81 -6.34 -6.49
N HIS A 107 -22.49 -6.53 -6.39
CA HIS A 107 -21.68 -5.91 -5.33
C HIS A 107 -21.61 -4.40 -5.55
N TRP A 108 -21.32 -4.01 -6.79
CA TRP A 108 -21.23 -2.64 -7.22
C TRP A 108 -21.37 -2.54 -8.75
N VAL A 109 -21.75 -1.35 -9.20
CA VAL A 109 -21.87 -0.96 -10.61
C VAL A 109 -21.20 0.39 -10.79
N CYS A 110 -20.31 0.49 -11.78
CA CYS A 110 -19.55 1.70 -12.11
C CYS A 110 -19.97 2.23 -13.48
N GLU A 111 -20.40 3.50 -13.52
CA GLU A 111 -20.73 4.24 -14.75
C GLU A 111 -19.68 5.34 -14.98
N HIS A 112 -19.25 5.56 -16.22
CA HIS A 112 -18.47 6.75 -16.60
C HIS A 112 -19.25 7.60 -17.59
N LEU A 113 -19.66 8.77 -17.12
CA LEU A 113 -20.50 9.72 -17.82
C LEU A 113 -19.71 11.00 -18.16
N THR A 114 -19.85 11.42 -19.41
CA THR A 114 -19.40 12.72 -19.92
C THR A 114 -20.60 13.49 -20.48
N PRO A 115 -20.51 14.82 -20.65
CA PRO A 115 -21.57 15.60 -21.29
C PRO A 115 -21.95 15.06 -22.67
N THR A 116 -20.98 14.54 -23.42
CA THR A 116 -21.20 13.93 -24.74
C THR A 116 -21.89 12.56 -24.66
N SER A 117 -21.55 11.72 -23.69
CA SER A 117 -22.22 10.42 -23.49
C SER A 117 -23.70 10.54 -23.10
N LEU A 118 -24.08 11.68 -22.50
CA LEU A 118 -25.45 11.94 -22.03
C LEU A 118 -26.37 12.55 -23.09
N ILE A 119 -25.86 12.79 -24.30
CA ILE A 119 -26.68 13.24 -25.43
C ILE A 119 -27.58 12.09 -25.85
N TYR A 120 -28.88 12.34 -25.84
CA TYR A 120 -29.88 11.36 -26.25
C TYR A 120 -29.85 11.16 -27.76
N ASP A 121 -29.75 9.91 -28.20
CA ASP A 121 -29.92 9.55 -29.60
C ASP A 121 -31.40 9.25 -29.90
N PRO A 122 -32.04 9.95 -30.87
CA PRO A 122 -33.44 9.74 -31.22
C PRO A 122 -33.80 8.32 -31.68
N SER A 123 -32.82 7.53 -32.12
CA SER A 123 -33.02 6.13 -32.53
C SER A 123 -33.27 5.17 -31.37
N VAL A 124 -32.97 5.58 -30.13
CA VAL A 124 -33.11 4.77 -28.93
C VAL A 124 -34.53 4.81 -28.40
N ASP A 125 -35.17 3.65 -28.31
CA ASP A 125 -36.54 3.50 -27.83
C ASP A 125 -36.58 2.66 -26.55
N ARG A 126 -36.85 3.32 -25.43
CA ARG A 126 -36.95 2.67 -24.11
C ARG A 126 -38.14 1.72 -24.00
N SER A 127 -39.20 1.90 -24.81
CA SER A 127 -40.39 1.05 -24.74
C SER A 127 -40.11 -0.39 -25.18
N LYS A 128 -39.02 -0.61 -25.93
CA LYS A 128 -38.54 -1.92 -26.38
C LYS A 128 -37.70 -2.65 -25.33
N CYS A 129 -37.31 -1.98 -24.24
CA CYS A 129 -36.48 -2.57 -23.21
C CYS A 129 -37.31 -3.45 -22.28
N GLU A 130 -36.96 -4.72 -22.18
CA GLU A 130 -37.60 -5.68 -21.27
C GLU A 130 -36.62 -6.15 -20.19
N PHE A 131 -37.11 -6.22 -18.95
CA PHE A 131 -36.33 -6.83 -17.87
C PHE A 131 -36.12 -8.31 -18.15
N ARG A 132 -34.86 -8.76 -18.12
CA ARG A 132 -34.52 -10.16 -18.40
C ARG A 132 -33.33 -10.62 -17.58
N ALA A 133 -33.28 -11.93 -17.31
CA ALA A 133 -32.13 -12.55 -16.66
C ALA A 133 -30.87 -12.43 -17.54
N ASP A 134 -29.72 -12.33 -16.90
CA ASP A 134 -28.43 -12.24 -17.60
C ASP A 134 -27.93 -13.63 -17.97
N PRO A 135 -27.83 -13.97 -19.28
CA PRO A 135 -27.40 -15.29 -19.72
C PRO A 135 -25.93 -15.60 -19.38
N SER A 136 -25.11 -14.59 -19.03
CA SER A 136 -23.71 -14.78 -18.64
C SER A 136 -23.53 -15.33 -17.22
N ILE A 137 -24.60 -15.37 -16.43
CA ILE A 137 -24.62 -15.93 -15.07
C ILE A 137 -25.22 -17.32 -15.14
N HIS A 138 -24.65 -18.28 -14.41
CA HIS A 138 -25.24 -19.63 -14.37
C HIS A 138 -26.62 -19.59 -13.69
N LYS A 139 -27.62 -20.31 -14.23
CA LYS A 139 -29.04 -20.28 -13.79
C LYS A 139 -29.23 -20.36 -12.27
N TYR A 140 -28.45 -21.20 -11.59
CA TYR A 140 -28.51 -21.36 -10.13
C TYR A 140 -28.25 -20.06 -9.31
N PHE A 141 -27.51 -19.13 -9.91
CA PHE A 141 -27.13 -17.84 -9.30
C PHE A 141 -27.86 -16.66 -9.94
N GLN A 142 -28.78 -16.88 -10.87
CA GLN A 142 -29.55 -15.80 -11.49
C GLN A 142 -30.72 -15.38 -10.60
N SER A 143 -31.12 -14.11 -10.71
CA SER A 143 -32.44 -13.65 -10.32
C SER A 143 -33.37 -13.68 -11.55
N GLU A 144 -34.66 -13.92 -11.32
CA GLU A 144 -35.68 -13.96 -12.35
C GLU A 144 -36.79 -12.93 -12.09
N ASN A 145 -37.53 -12.56 -13.15
CA ASN A 145 -38.67 -11.64 -13.00
C ASN A 145 -39.75 -12.17 -12.05
N THR A 146 -39.88 -13.49 -11.94
CA THR A 146 -40.77 -14.19 -11.02
C THR A 146 -40.41 -13.91 -9.55
N ASP A 147 -39.14 -13.70 -9.23
CA ASP A 147 -38.70 -13.40 -7.86
C ASP A 147 -39.20 -12.03 -7.38
N TYR A 148 -39.30 -11.07 -8.30
CA TYR A 148 -39.78 -9.72 -8.03
C TYR A 148 -41.31 -9.62 -8.07
N ARG A 149 -41.98 -10.47 -8.84
CA ARG A 149 -43.43 -10.44 -9.03
C ARG A 149 -44.15 -10.70 -7.69
N GLY A 150 -44.96 -9.73 -7.23
CA GLY A 150 -45.70 -9.84 -5.98
C GLY A 150 -44.86 -9.74 -4.70
N SER A 151 -43.55 -9.48 -4.82
CA SER A 151 -42.62 -9.39 -3.67
C SER A 151 -42.80 -8.15 -2.78
N GLY A 152 -43.44 -7.11 -3.33
CA GLY A 152 -43.51 -5.77 -2.74
C GLY A 152 -42.31 -4.87 -3.07
N TYR A 153 -41.31 -5.36 -3.81
CA TYR A 153 -40.13 -4.60 -4.22
C TYR A 153 -40.11 -4.36 -5.73
N ASP A 154 -39.58 -3.20 -6.12
CA ASP A 154 -39.27 -2.88 -7.49
C ASP A 154 -37.92 -3.47 -7.91
N ARG A 155 -37.78 -3.66 -9.23
CA ARG A 155 -36.49 -3.87 -9.89
C ARG A 155 -35.76 -2.52 -9.98
N GLY A 156 -35.07 -2.16 -8.91
CA GLY A 156 -34.33 -0.91 -8.82
C GLY A 156 -33.02 -0.98 -9.59
N HIS A 157 -32.79 -0.02 -10.47
CA HIS A 157 -31.57 0.05 -11.27
C HIS A 157 -30.41 0.57 -10.43
N LEU A 158 -29.21 0.01 -10.61
CA LEU A 158 -27.98 0.55 -10.02
C LEU A 158 -27.26 1.48 -11.01
N ALA A 159 -27.02 1.03 -12.24
CA ALA A 159 -26.78 1.88 -13.40
C ALA A 159 -28.12 2.32 -14.00
N ALA A 160 -28.39 3.62 -13.97
CA ALA A 160 -29.70 4.14 -14.32
C ALA A 160 -29.91 4.16 -15.84
N ALA A 161 -30.97 3.54 -16.34
CA ALA A 161 -31.33 3.54 -17.77
C ALA A 161 -31.44 4.95 -18.39
N GLY A 162 -31.66 5.98 -17.57
CA GLY A 162 -31.68 7.37 -18.02
C GLY A 162 -30.31 7.93 -18.43
N ASN A 163 -29.21 7.28 -18.07
CA ASN A 163 -27.84 7.70 -18.38
C ASN A 163 -27.32 7.06 -19.67
N HIS A 164 -27.81 5.87 -20.02
CA HIS A 164 -27.32 5.04 -21.13
C HIS A 164 -28.30 5.12 -22.30
N ARG A 165 -28.29 6.23 -23.05
CA ARG A 165 -29.25 6.46 -24.16
C ARG A 165 -28.57 6.84 -25.48
N LYS A 166 -27.36 6.35 -25.66
CA LYS A 166 -26.57 6.56 -26.88
C LYS A 166 -26.84 5.48 -27.92
N THR A 167 -27.03 4.24 -27.49
CA THR A 167 -27.36 3.11 -28.36
C THR A 167 -28.49 2.30 -27.75
N GLN A 168 -29.25 1.58 -28.59
CA GLN A 168 -30.31 0.70 -28.09
C GLN A 168 -29.72 -0.41 -27.21
N ASN A 169 -28.54 -0.91 -27.57
CA ASN A 169 -27.87 -1.94 -26.79
C ASN A 169 -27.45 -1.44 -25.41
N SER A 170 -26.91 -0.22 -25.28
CA SER A 170 -26.51 0.29 -23.97
C SER A 170 -27.70 0.50 -23.03
N VAL A 171 -28.85 0.96 -23.54
CA VAL A 171 -30.08 1.01 -22.72
C VAL A 171 -30.61 -0.39 -22.40
N ASP A 172 -30.66 -1.32 -23.35
CA ASP A 172 -31.18 -2.68 -23.14
C ASP A 172 -30.37 -3.44 -22.09
N GLN A 173 -29.04 -3.25 -22.08
CA GLN A 173 -28.15 -3.83 -21.08
C GLN A 173 -28.47 -3.33 -19.67
N THR A 174 -28.99 -2.12 -19.48
CA THR A 174 -29.39 -1.64 -18.15
C THR A 174 -30.60 -2.38 -17.58
N PHE A 175 -31.38 -3.09 -18.40
CA PHE A 175 -32.55 -3.88 -17.98
C PHE A 175 -32.21 -5.34 -17.61
N LEU A 176 -30.93 -5.73 -17.66
CA LEU A 176 -30.49 -7.01 -17.14
C LEU A 176 -30.66 -7.09 -15.63
N LEU A 177 -31.16 -8.22 -15.13
CA LEU A 177 -31.40 -8.41 -13.69
C LEU A 177 -30.11 -8.40 -12.85
N THR A 178 -28.93 -8.56 -13.46
CA THR A 178 -27.63 -8.35 -12.81
C THR A 178 -27.38 -6.90 -12.40
N ASN A 179 -28.03 -5.93 -13.06
CA ASN A 179 -28.05 -4.51 -12.69
C ASN A 179 -29.21 -4.16 -11.74
N MET A 180 -29.99 -5.14 -11.28
CA MET A 180 -31.14 -4.91 -10.41
C MET A 180 -30.84 -5.26 -8.96
N SER A 181 -31.48 -4.53 -8.06
CA SER A 181 -31.59 -4.89 -6.66
C SER A 181 -33.00 -4.63 -6.15
N PRO A 182 -33.54 -5.44 -5.22
CA PRO A 182 -34.84 -5.19 -4.63
C PRO A 182 -34.88 -3.84 -3.91
N GLN A 183 -35.66 -2.90 -4.43
CA GLN A 183 -35.82 -1.58 -3.84
C GLN A 183 -37.27 -1.33 -3.44
N VAL A 184 -37.50 -0.67 -2.30
CA VAL A 184 -38.86 -0.25 -1.90
C VAL A 184 -39.43 0.67 -2.98
N GLY A 185 -40.62 0.36 -3.49
CA GLY A 185 -41.15 1.02 -4.69
C GLY A 185 -41.51 2.50 -4.46
N ARG A 186 -42.64 2.74 -3.78
CA ARG A 186 -43.09 4.09 -3.43
C ARG A 186 -42.32 4.61 -2.21
N GLY A 187 -41.88 5.86 -2.25
CA GLY A 187 -41.11 6.52 -1.20
C GLY A 187 -39.60 6.30 -1.28
N PHE A 188 -39.12 5.38 -2.13
CA PHE A 188 -37.70 5.12 -2.33
C PHE A 188 -37.31 5.04 -3.82
N ASN A 189 -37.47 3.90 -4.50
CA ASN A 189 -37.04 3.70 -5.90
C ASN A 189 -37.63 4.75 -6.86
N ARG A 190 -38.97 4.90 -6.85
CA ARG A 190 -39.68 5.76 -7.79
C ARG A 190 -39.53 7.26 -7.48
N ASP A 191 -39.11 7.57 -6.25
CA ASP A 191 -39.03 8.91 -5.68
C ASP A 191 -37.58 9.29 -5.38
N LYS A 192 -37.06 9.00 -4.18
CA LYS A 192 -35.76 9.48 -3.69
C LYS A 192 -34.57 8.96 -4.50
N TRP A 193 -34.62 7.69 -4.89
CA TRP A 193 -33.57 7.09 -5.71
C TRP A 193 -33.54 7.74 -7.09
N ASN A 194 -34.70 7.88 -7.74
CA ASN A 194 -34.86 8.60 -9.00
C ASN A 194 -34.41 10.08 -8.91
N ASP A 195 -34.68 10.77 -7.80
CA ASP A 195 -34.18 12.14 -7.56
C ASP A 195 -32.64 12.18 -7.49
N LEU A 196 -32.02 11.18 -6.84
CA LEU A 196 -30.57 11.05 -6.78
C LEU A 196 -29.97 10.71 -8.15
N GLU A 197 -30.61 9.86 -8.95
CA GLU A 197 -30.20 9.57 -10.33
C GLU A 197 -30.27 10.83 -11.21
N LYS A 198 -31.33 11.63 -11.09
CA LYS A 198 -31.45 12.93 -11.78
C LYS A 198 -30.37 13.91 -11.33
N TYR A 199 -30.06 13.93 -10.03
CA TYR A 199 -28.99 14.77 -9.49
C TYR A 199 -27.63 14.38 -10.06
N ALA A 200 -27.28 13.09 -10.05
CA ALA A 200 -26.02 12.60 -10.61
C ALA A 200 -25.87 12.95 -12.09
N ARG A 201 -26.96 12.81 -12.87
CA ARG A 201 -26.98 13.24 -14.27
C ARG A 201 -26.80 14.75 -14.44
N LYS A 202 -27.35 15.56 -13.53
CA LYS A 202 -27.18 17.02 -13.55
C LYS A 202 -25.72 17.41 -13.26
N VAL A 203 -25.05 16.71 -12.36
CA VAL A 203 -23.60 16.89 -12.09
C VAL A 203 -22.80 16.52 -13.33
N ALA A 204 -23.04 15.33 -13.90
CA ALA A 204 -22.33 14.85 -15.09
C ALA A 204 -22.46 15.76 -16.32
N LYS A 205 -23.57 16.49 -16.47
CA LYS A 205 -23.73 17.50 -17.54
C LYS A 205 -22.84 18.73 -17.38
N LYS A 206 -22.31 18.99 -16.18
CA LYS A 206 -21.51 20.19 -15.84
C LYS A 206 -20.02 19.89 -15.65
N SER A 207 -19.66 18.62 -15.60
CA SER A 207 -18.29 18.15 -15.34
C SER A 207 -17.68 17.59 -16.62
N LEU A 208 -16.35 17.54 -16.69
CA LEU A 208 -15.63 16.96 -17.82
C LEU A 208 -15.85 15.44 -17.87
N ASN A 209 -15.58 14.78 -16.74
CA ASN A 209 -15.80 13.36 -16.53
C ASN A 209 -16.56 13.16 -15.22
N THR A 210 -17.42 12.17 -15.14
CA THR A 210 -18.14 11.82 -13.92
C THR A 210 -18.22 10.32 -13.77
N TYR A 211 -17.64 9.81 -12.69
CA TYR A 211 -17.63 8.39 -12.35
C TYR A 211 -18.67 8.17 -11.25
N ILE A 212 -19.59 7.24 -11.46
CA ILE A 212 -20.65 6.93 -10.51
C ILE A 212 -20.51 5.48 -10.08
N LEU A 213 -20.22 5.26 -8.80
CA LEU A 213 -20.19 3.93 -8.20
C LEU A 213 -21.44 3.71 -7.36
N THR A 214 -22.15 2.62 -7.60
CA THR A 214 -23.45 2.35 -6.96
C THR A 214 -23.51 0.91 -6.50
N GLY A 215 -24.02 0.64 -5.30
CA GLY A 215 -24.19 -0.72 -4.84
C GLY A 215 -25.09 -0.88 -3.62
N PRO A 216 -25.53 -2.12 -3.33
CA PRO A 216 -26.27 -2.45 -2.12
C PRO A 216 -25.35 -2.53 -0.88
N LEU A 217 -25.94 -2.31 0.29
CA LEU A 217 -25.31 -2.50 1.60
C LEU A 217 -26.18 -3.35 2.52
N TYR A 218 -25.52 -4.21 3.28
CA TYR A 218 -26.12 -5.10 4.28
C TYR A 218 -25.55 -4.75 5.66
N LEU A 219 -26.07 -3.68 6.26
CA LEU A 219 -25.48 -3.10 7.48
C LEU A 219 -25.89 -3.89 8.73
N PRO A 220 -24.95 -4.16 9.65
CA PRO A 220 -25.25 -4.85 10.89
C PRO A 220 -26.11 -3.99 11.82
N ARG A 221 -27.07 -4.61 12.49
CA ARG A 221 -27.90 -3.99 13.53
C ARG A 221 -27.67 -4.72 14.86
N LYS A 222 -27.66 -3.97 15.97
CA LYS A 222 -27.66 -4.59 17.30
C LYS A 222 -29.00 -5.26 17.54
N ALA A 223 -28.99 -6.51 17.98
CA ALA A 223 -30.17 -7.21 18.46
C ALA A 223 -30.32 -7.04 19.98
N ASP A 224 -31.42 -7.55 20.52
CA ASP A 224 -31.77 -7.41 21.94
C ASP A 224 -30.77 -8.13 22.88
N ASP A 225 -30.00 -9.08 22.36
CA ASP A 225 -28.91 -9.77 23.06
C ASP A 225 -27.61 -8.94 23.17
N GLY A 226 -27.59 -7.72 22.61
CA GLY A 226 -26.44 -6.83 22.58
C GLY A 226 -25.42 -7.12 21.45
N ASN A 227 -25.58 -8.22 20.71
CA ASN A 227 -24.71 -8.61 19.60
C ASN A 227 -25.15 -7.94 18.29
N LYS A 228 -24.21 -7.85 17.33
CA LYS A 228 -24.48 -7.30 15.98
C LYS A 228 -24.80 -8.43 15.00
N TYR A 229 -25.94 -8.32 14.32
CA TYR A 229 -26.33 -9.25 13.26
C TYR A 229 -26.61 -8.52 11.97
N VAL A 230 -26.28 -9.15 10.85
CA VAL A 230 -26.73 -8.73 9.52
C VAL A 230 -27.99 -9.53 9.19
N ARG A 231 -29.15 -8.87 9.20
CA ARG A 231 -30.45 -9.48 8.90
C ARG A 231 -31.11 -8.74 7.75
N TYR A 232 -31.50 -9.47 6.71
CA TYR A 232 -32.19 -8.94 5.55
C TYR A 232 -33.26 -9.92 5.07
N LYS A 233 -34.27 -9.40 4.37
CA LYS A 233 -35.31 -10.21 3.73
C LYS A 233 -34.73 -10.82 2.44
N VAL A 234 -35.25 -11.97 2.03
CA VAL A 234 -35.05 -12.53 0.69
C VAL A 234 -36.40 -12.58 -0.04
N ILE A 235 -36.39 -12.50 -1.37
CA ILE A 235 -37.58 -12.57 -2.21
C ILE A 235 -37.47 -13.66 -3.27
N GLY A 236 -38.62 -14.18 -3.70
CA GLY A 236 -38.69 -15.16 -4.78
C GLY A 236 -38.22 -16.56 -4.41
N ALA A 237 -38.39 -17.49 -5.34
CA ALA A 237 -37.93 -18.87 -5.19
C ALA A 237 -36.39 -18.95 -5.19
N ASN A 238 -35.73 -17.99 -5.85
CA ASN A 238 -34.29 -17.93 -5.91
C ASN A 238 -33.68 -17.20 -4.70
N ASN A 239 -34.45 -16.80 -3.67
CA ASN A 239 -33.91 -16.14 -2.48
C ASN A 239 -33.01 -14.93 -2.79
N VAL A 240 -33.48 -14.01 -3.64
CA VAL A 240 -32.77 -12.77 -3.96
C VAL A 240 -32.73 -11.90 -2.71
N ALA A 241 -31.55 -11.48 -2.27
CA ALA A 241 -31.42 -10.69 -1.06
C ALA A 241 -31.95 -9.27 -1.25
N VAL A 242 -32.66 -8.76 -0.24
CA VAL A 242 -33.14 -7.38 -0.18
C VAL A 242 -32.11 -6.54 0.58
N PRO A 243 -31.42 -5.60 -0.07
CA PRO A 243 -30.46 -4.73 0.61
C PRO A 243 -31.10 -3.92 1.73
N THR A 244 -30.35 -3.72 2.81
CA THR A 244 -30.81 -2.84 3.91
C THR A 244 -30.67 -1.37 3.55
N HIS A 245 -29.62 -1.04 2.79
CA HIS A 245 -29.27 0.29 2.36
C HIS A 245 -28.67 0.22 0.95
N PHE A 246 -28.52 1.37 0.32
CA PHE A 246 -27.78 1.55 -0.93
C PHE A 246 -26.77 2.67 -0.75
N PHE A 247 -25.63 2.55 -1.41
CA PHE A 247 -24.69 3.65 -1.56
C PHE A 247 -24.66 4.13 -3.02
N LYS A 248 -24.33 5.41 -3.19
CA LYS A 248 -23.94 5.98 -4.48
C LYS A 248 -22.84 7.00 -4.25
N VAL A 249 -21.73 6.85 -4.96
CA VAL A 249 -20.60 7.77 -4.96
C VAL A 249 -20.55 8.44 -6.32
N ILE A 250 -20.43 9.76 -6.34
CA ILE A 250 -20.32 10.58 -7.54
C ILE A 250 -18.98 11.28 -7.46
N LEU A 251 -18.06 10.93 -8.35
CA LEU A 251 -16.76 11.56 -8.51
C LEU A 251 -16.78 12.37 -9.80
N ALA A 252 -16.78 13.69 -9.68
CA ALA A 252 -16.96 14.63 -10.78
C ALA A 252 -15.68 15.43 -11.03
N GLU A 253 -15.07 15.29 -12.20
CA GLU A 253 -13.94 16.09 -12.64
C GLU A 253 -14.43 17.44 -13.18
N THR A 254 -14.37 18.50 -12.38
CA THR A 254 -14.88 19.83 -12.76
C THR A 254 -13.92 20.59 -13.67
N SER A 255 -12.62 20.34 -13.53
CA SER A 255 -11.54 20.82 -14.40
C SER A 255 -10.43 19.76 -14.42
N PRO A 256 -9.49 19.77 -15.38
CA PRO A 256 -8.48 18.73 -15.48
C PRO A 256 -7.75 18.51 -14.16
N SER A 257 -7.78 17.27 -13.64
CA SER A 257 -7.20 16.88 -12.35
C SER A 257 -7.81 17.54 -11.09
N ASN A 258 -9.00 18.13 -11.18
CA ASN A 258 -9.76 18.68 -10.05
C ASN A 258 -11.07 17.92 -9.89
N PHE A 259 -11.22 17.25 -8.75
CA PHE A 259 -12.34 16.34 -8.50
C PHE A 259 -13.18 16.83 -7.33
N GLU A 260 -14.50 16.80 -7.52
CA GLU A 260 -15.48 16.93 -6.45
C GLU A 260 -16.12 15.55 -6.22
N MET A 261 -16.15 15.11 -4.96
CA MET A 261 -16.75 13.83 -4.60
C MET A 261 -17.96 14.01 -3.69
N GLU A 262 -19.05 13.31 -4.01
CA GLU A 262 -20.24 13.24 -3.17
C GLU A 262 -20.64 11.79 -2.93
N CYS A 263 -20.75 11.41 -1.65
CA CYS A 263 -21.16 10.08 -1.22
C CYS A 263 -22.53 10.13 -0.56
N PHE A 264 -23.39 9.18 -0.94
CA PHE A 264 -24.74 9.03 -0.43
C PHE A 264 -24.94 7.63 0.10
N VAL A 265 -25.52 7.51 1.29
CA VAL A 265 -26.02 6.24 1.84
C VAL A 265 -27.49 6.43 2.18
N LEU A 266 -28.35 5.58 1.62
CA LEU A 266 -29.79 5.65 1.82
C LEU A 266 -30.33 4.32 2.36
N PRO A 267 -31.18 4.33 3.40
CA PRO A 267 -31.89 3.14 3.81
C PRO A 267 -32.91 2.73 2.75
N ASN A 268 -33.03 1.42 2.50
CA ASN A 268 -34.00 0.84 1.56
C ASN A 268 -35.39 0.77 2.20
N GLU A 269 -35.94 1.94 2.54
CA GLU A 269 -37.21 2.09 3.21
C GLU A 269 -37.92 3.37 2.76
N VAL A 270 -39.21 3.49 3.09
CA VAL A 270 -40.00 4.68 2.76
C VAL A 270 -39.41 5.89 3.49
N SER A 271 -38.85 6.85 2.76
CA SER A 271 -38.21 8.03 3.35
C SER A 271 -38.97 9.32 3.02
N ILE A 272 -39.26 10.10 4.06
CA ILE A 272 -39.87 11.44 3.94
C ILE A 272 -38.83 12.57 3.81
N LEU A 273 -37.54 12.27 3.96
CA LEU A 273 -36.47 13.27 3.95
C LEU A 273 -36.14 13.75 2.52
N LYS A 274 -35.87 15.03 2.33
CA LYS A 274 -35.38 15.56 1.03
C LYS A 274 -33.99 15.00 0.74
N VAL A 275 -33.61 14.81 -0.53
CA VAL A 275 -32.25 14.35 -0.91
C VAL A 275 -31.14 15.24 -0.34
N SER A 276 -31.41 16.54 -0.17
CA SER A 276 -30.52 17.49 0.52
C SER A 276 -30.30 17.20 2.01
N SER A 277 -31.19 16.40 2.61
CA SER A 277 -31.30 16.09 4.05
C SER A 277 -30.99 14.63 4.38
N ILE A 278 -30.92 13.76 3.37
CA ILE A 278 -30.28 12.44 3.45
C ILE A 278 -28.83 12.67 3.86
N LEU A 279 -28.17 11.70 4.53
CA LEU A 279 -26.75 11.73 4.91
C LEU A 279 -25.88 12.00 3.67
N ARG A 280 -25.84 13.25 3.27
CA ARG A 280 -24.96 13.85 2.32
C ARG A 280 -23.75 14.13 3.16
N VAL A 281 -22.84 13.18 3.17
CA VAL A 281 -21.48 13.48 3.55
C VAL A 281 -20.91 14.28 2.38
N ARG A 282 -21.36 15.54 2.27
CA ARG A 282 -20.49 16.61 1.77
C ARG A 282 -19.45 16.67 2.83
N ASN A 283 -18.39 15.90 2.68
CA ASN A 283 -17.37 15.95 3.67
C ASN A 283 -16.77 17.36 3.56
N PRO A 284 -16.92 18.26 4.54
CA PRO A 284 -16.02 19.40 4.59
C PRO A 284 -14.58 18.92 4.81
N GLN A 285 -14.37 17.66 5.24
CA GLN A 285 -13.07 17.00 5.18
C GLN A 285 -12.69 16.50 3.77
N TYR A 286 -13.56 16.64 2.76
CA TYR A 286 -13.18 16.59 1.33
C TYR A 286 -13.07 18.00 0.72
N ARG A 287 -13.44 19.06 1.45
CA ARG A 287 -12.86 20.41 1.26
C ARG A 287 -11.52 20.56 1.97
N HIS A 288 -11.24 19.72 2.96
CA HIS A 288 -9.90 19.44 3.48
C HIS A 288 -9.27 18.33 2.65
N GLY A 289 -9.11 18.62 1.35
CA GLY A 289 -8.43 17.81 0.36
C GLY A 289 -8.40 16.29 0.59
N MET A 290 -9.13 15.55 -0.26
CA MET A 290 -8.32 14.76 -1.20
C MET A 290 -7.58 15.75 -2.09
N SER A 291 -6.57 16.41 -1.51
CA SER A 291 -5.26 16.30 -2.10
C SER A 291 -5.11 14.79 -2.19
N VAL A 292 -5.40 14.21 -3.36
CA VAL A 292 -4.62 13.03 -3.76
C VAL A 292 -3.23 13.52 -3.48
N ASP A 293 -2.64 13.07 -2.38
CA ASP A 293 -1.34 13.55 -1.96
C ASP A 293 -0.52 13.41 -3.22
N ARG A 294 -0.21 14.53 -3.88
CA ARG A 294 0.37 14.46 -5.23
C ARG A 294 1.77 13.85 -5.14
N LEU A 295 2.27 13.78 -3.91
CA LEU A 295 3.50 13.14 -3.49
C LEU A 295 3.26 11.71 -2.98
N PHE A 296 2.06 11.12 -3.06
CA PHE A 296 1.77 9.76 -2.56
C PHE A 296 2.70 8.73 -3.21
N ASP A 297 2.82 8.77 -4.54
CA ASP A 297 3.71 7.87 -5.27
C ASP A 297 5.19 8.14 -4.94
N ILE A 298 5.55 9.41 -4.77
CA ILE A 298 6.91 9.85 -4.39
C ILE A 298 7.27 9.33 -2.98
N LYS A 299 6.39 9.54 -2.01
CA LYS A 299 6.53 9.09 -0.62
C LYS A 299 6.57 7.57 -0.52
N ASN A 300 5.68 6.87 -1.20
CA ASN A 300 5.67 5.41 -1.21
C ASN A 300 6.93 4.84 -1.85
N ALA A 301 7.36 5.38 -3.00
CA ALA A 301 8.61 4.95 -3.63
C ALA A 301 9.80 5.16 -2.67
N PHE A 302 9.84 6.29 -1.95
CA PHE A 302 10.88 6.55 -0.95
C PHE A 302 10.84 5.54 0.22
N PHE A 303 9.68 5.33 0.85
CA PHE A 303 9.57 4.44 2.02
C PHE A 303 9.83 2.97 1.70
N LEU A 304 9.56 2.55 0.47
CA LEU A 304 9.77 1.18 0.00
C LEU A 304 11.17 0.94 -0.59
N GLY A 305 12.03 1.95 -0.61
CA GLY A 305 13.41 1.82 -1.10
C GLY A 305 13.58 1.96 -2.63
N HIS A 306 12.54 2.38 -3.33
CA HIS A 306 12.58 2.66 -4.77
C HIS A 306 13.07 4.09 -5.05
N TYR A 307 14.26 4.44 -4.55
CA TYR A 307 14.78 5.82 -4.58
C TYR A 307 14.90 6.41 -5.99
N GLN A 308 15.30 5.59 -6.97
CA GLN A 308 15.40 6.06 -8.35
C GLN A 308 14.02 6.39 -8.93
N GLN A 309 13.00 5.59 -8.62
CA GLN A 309 11.62 5.86 -9.03
C GLN A 309 11.08 7.09 -8.32
N CYS A 310 11.37 7.28 -7.04
CA CYS A 310 11.01 8.49 -6.29
C CYS A 310 11.54 9.76 -6.99
N ILE A 311 12.80 9.77 -7.43
CA ILE A 311 13.39 10.91 -8.16
C ILE A 311 12.69 11.13 -9.50
N LEU A 312 12.40 10.06 -10.25
CA LEU A 312 11.72 10.15 -11.55
C LEU A 312 10.29 10.69 -11.42
N GLU A 313 9.53 10.23 -10.42
CA GLU A 313 8.18 10.73 -10.16
C GLU A 313 8.20 12.19 -9.67
N ALA A 314 9.19 12.57 -8.85
CA ALA A 314 9.38 13.95 -8.43
C ALA A 314 9.74 14.91 -9.59
N GLN A 315 10.45 14.43 -10.61
CA GLN A 315 10.73 15.21 -11.82
C GLN A 315 9.49 15.40 -12.70
N LYS A 316 8.60 14.39 -12.76
CA LYS A 316 7.34 14.47 -13.51
C LYS A 316 6.32 15.41 -12.87
N LEU A 317 6.35 15.55 -11.54
CA LEU A 317 5.39 16.38 -10.82
C LEU A 317 5.70 17.89 -10.96
N ILE A 318 4.84 18.58 -11.72
CA ILE A 318 4.85 20.04 -11.87
C ILE A 318 3.81 20.63 -10.91
N THR A 319 4.26 21.36 -9.90
CA THR A 319 3.39 22.06 -8.95
C THR A 319 3.78 23.54 -8.82
N LYS A 320 2.77 24.39 -8.60
CA LYS A 320 2.92 25.82 -8.29
C LYS A 320 2.75 26.11 -6.79
N VAL A 321 2.47 25.07 -5.99
CA VAL A 321 2.29 25.20 -4.54
C VAL A 321 3.67 25.07 -3.88
N GLU A 322 4.12 26.11 -3.19
CA GLU A 322 5.46 26.15 -2.58
C GLU A 322 5.63 25.05 -1.50
N GLU A 323 4.60 24.71 -0.74
CA GLU A 323 4.64 23.61 0.24
C GLU A 323 4.84 22.23 -0.43
N GLU A 324 4.14 21.96 -1.53
CA GLU A 324 4.30 20.72 -2.29
C GLU A 324 5.68 20.65 -2.94
N LYS A 325 6.18 21.78 -3.45
CA LYS A 325 7.52 21.90 -4.02
C LYS A 325 8.58 21.61 -2.97
N LEU A 326 8.46 22.21 -1.78
CA LEU A 326 9.35 21.94 -0.65
C LEU A 326 9.34 20.47 -0.25
N ALA A 327 8.16 19.86 -0.07
CA ALA A 327 8.06 18.45 0.30
C ALA A 327 8.63 17.53 -0.79
N LYS A 328 8.39 17.84 -2.07
CA LYS A 328 8.98 17.14 -3.21
C LYS A 328 10.51 17.18 -3.18
N ASP A 329 11.07 18.37 -2.97
CA ASP A 329 12.51 18.58 -2.92
C ASP A 329 13.12 17.81 -1.74
N VAL A 330 12.48 17.84 -0.57
CA VAL A 330 12.89 17.07 0.63
C VAL A 330 12.98 15.56 0.31
N PHE A 331 11.96 14.95 -0.28
CA PHE A 331 12.00 13.52 -0.64
C PHE A 331 13.01 13.21 -1.74
N THR A 332 13.19 14.11 -2.70
CA THR A 332 14.18 13.97 -3.78
C THR A 332 15.61 13.98 -3.21
N TYR A 333 15.93 14.96 -2.38
CA TYR A 333 17.26 15.06 -1.75
C TYR A 333 17.53 13.91 -0.77
N ARG A 334 16.54 13.49 0.01
CA ARG A 334 16.67 12.29 0.86
C ARG A 334 16.90 11.03 0.03
N SER A 335 16.32 10.93 -1.16
CA SER A 335 16.58 9.82 -2.10
C SER A 335 18.01 9.85 -2.64
N TYR A 336 18.56 11.03 -2.95
CA TYR A 336 19.97 11.15 -3.35
C TYR A 336 20.92 10.75 -2.22
N ILE A 337 20.63 11.17 -0.98
CA ILE A 337 21.37 10.77 0.23
C ILE A 337 21.33 9.24 0.41
N ALA A 338 20.17 8.62 0.23
CA ALA A 338 20.01 7.16 0.33
C ALA A 338 20.79 6.40 -0.76
N GLN A 339 20.97 6.99 -1.95
CA GLN A 339 21.80 6.44 -3.03
C GLN A 339 23.31 6.70 -2.85
N GLY A 340 23.75 7.30 -1.74
CA GLY A 340 25.15 7.67 -1.51
C GLY A 340 25.62 8.89 -2.33
N LYS A 341 24.70 9.65 -2.93
CA LYS A 341 24.97 10.84 -3.76
C LYS A 341 24.81 12.13 -2.95
N ALA A 342 25.36 12.17 -1.74
CA ALA A 342 25.28 13.33 -0.84
C ALA A 342 25.88 14.62 -1.46
N SER A 343 26.89 14.49 -2.31
CA SER A 343 27.54 15.61 -2.99
C SER A 343 26.58 16.45 -3.84
N VAL A 344 25.58 15.82 -4.46
CA VAL A 344 24.54 16.51 -5.24
C VAL A 344 23.74 17.45 -4.33
N VAL A 345 23.31 16.93 -3.18
CA VAL A 345 22.54 17.71 -2.19
C VAL A 345 23.34 18.88 -1.64
N LEU A 346 24.63 18.69 -1.37
CA LEU A 346 25.52 19.75 -0.88
C LEU A 346 25.77 20.84 -1.93
N SER A 347 25.68 20.52 -3.22
CA SER A 347 25.83 21.48 -4.31
C SER A 347 24.56 22.27 -4.62
N GLU A 348 23.39 21.65 -4.44
CA GLU A 348 22.10 22.25 -4.77
C GLU A 348 21.48 23.04 -3.61
N ILE A 349 21.69 22.61 -2.35
CA ILE A 349 21.20 23.33 -1.17
C ILE A 349 22.28 24.27 -0.63
N SER A 350 22.04 25.58 -0.64
CA SER A 350 22.97 26.58 -0.10
C SER A 350 23.04 26.54 1.44
N GLU A 351 24.21 26.87 2.01
CA GLU A 351 24.39 27.03 3.46
C GLU A 351 23.52 28.16 4.06
N ARG A 352 23.12 29.11 3.22
CA ARG A 352 22.32 30.28 3.62
C ARG A 352 20.81 30.06 3.51
N THR A 353 20.36 28.83 3.28
CA THR A 353 18.93 28.55 3.16
C THR A 353 18.22 28.79 4.49
N ASP A 354 17.24 29.69 4.48
CA ASP A 354 16.43 30.03 5.66
C ASP A 354 15.35 28.98 5.99
N ASN A 355 15.08 28.04 5.07
CA ASN A 355 14.08 27.01 5.27
C ASN A 355 14.59 25.88 6.20
N PRO A 356 13.95 25.64 7.35
CA PRO A 356 14.38 24.64 8.33
C PRO A 356 14.49 23.22 7.76
N SER A 357 13.54 22.79 6.92
CA SER A 357 13.49 21.42 6.41
C SER A 357 14.61 21.13 5.40
N LEU A 358 14.94 22.07 4.51
CA LEU A 358 16.08 21.92 3.60
C LEU A 358 17.41 22.01 4.34
N LYS A 359 17.50 22.86 5.37
CA LYS A 359 18.68 22.93 6.24
C LYS A 359 18.92 21.61 6.97
N ALA A 360 17.87 20.95 7.45
CA ALA A 360 17.96 19.63 8.05
C ALA A 360 18.44 18.57 7.04
N VAL A 361 17.89 18.56 5.83
CA VAL A 361 18.34 17.62 4.77
C VAL A 361 19.79 17.85 4.38
N ARG A 362 20.24 19.11 4.26
CA ARG A 362 21.66 19.43 4.04
C ARG A 362 22.53 18.92 5.19
N ARG A 363 22.11 19.14 6.44
CA ARG A 363 22.81 18.64 7.63
C ARG A 363 22.96 17.11 7.61
N LEU A 364 21.94 16.39 7.14
CA LEU A 364 22.03 14.94 6.94
C LEU A 364 23.07 14.55 5.87
N ALA A 365 23.15 15.29 4.76
CA ALA A 365 24.18 15.07 3.74
C ALA A 365 25.59 15.37 4.25
N GLU A 366 25.76 16.42 5.07
CA GLU A 366 27.04 16.74 5.72
C GLU A 366 27.45 15.64 6.70
N TYR A 367 26.49 15.05 7.40
CA TYR A 367 26.72 13.95 8.34
C TYR A 367 27.21 12.66 7.68
N GLN A 368 26.78 12.37 6.45
CA GLN A 368 27.30 11.25 5.66
C GLN A 368 28.77 11.42 5.29
N THR A 369 29.32 12.63 5.39
CA THR A 369 30.75 12.87 5.13
C THR A 369 31.57 12.52 6.38
N PRO A 370 32.54 11.57 6.31
CA PRO A 370 33.26 11.07 7.48
C PRO A 370 33.96 12.13 8.33
N SER A 371 34.42 13.22 7.71
CA SER A 371 35.11 14.33 8.39
C SER A 371 34.19 15.17 9.28
N ASN A 372 32.90 15.28 8.95
CA ASN A 372 31.95 16.15 9.64
C ASN A 372 31.03 15.38 10.60
N LYS A 373 30.96 14.04 10.47
CA LYS A 373 30.10 13.12 11.22
C LYS A 373 30.03 13.43 12.72
N LYS A 374 31.18 13.40 13.42
CA LYS A 374 31.27 13.64 14.87
C LYS A 374 30.89 15.07 15.29
N ARG A 375 31.20 16.07 14.45
CA ARG A 375 30.87 17.47 14.75
C ARG A 375 29.37 17.68 14.73
N ILE A 376 28.72 17.22 13.66
CA ILE A 376 27.27 17.36 13.46
C ILE A 376 26.49 16.57 14.52
N ALA A 377 26.94 15.36 14.87
CA ALA A 377 26.37 14.57 15.96
C ALA A 377 26.30 15.36 17.29
N ASN A 378 27.41 15.97 17.70
CA ASN A 378 27.50 16.75 18.93
C ASN A 378 26.65 18.03 18.90
N GLU A 379 26.59 18.70 17.74
CA GLU A 379 25.74 19.88 17.54
C GLU A 379 24.26 19.52 17.71
N VAL A 380 23.79 18.45 17.04
CA VAL A 380 22.41 17.98 17.14
C VAL A 380 22.06 17.58 18.57
N GLN A 381 22.95 16.85 19.25
CA GLN A 381 22.74 16.45 20.65
C GLN A 381 22.62 17.66 21.58
N THR A 382 23.44 18.70 21.36
CA THR A 382 23.40 19.94 22.15
C THR A 382 22.12 20.72 21.89
N GLU A 383 21.70 20.85 20.62
CA GLU A 383 20.46 21.54 20.23
C GLU A 383 19.21 20.84 20.81
N VAL A 384 19.18 19.51 20.82
CA VAL A 384 18.07 18.73 21.38
C VAL A 384 18.05 18.84 22.91
N SER A 385 19.22 18.76 23.57
CA SER A 385 19.34 18.85 25.03
C SER A 385 19.00 20.24 25.57
N SER A 386 19.39 21.30 24.85
CA SER A 386 19.06 22.70 25.18
C SER A 386 17.65 23.11 24.76
N GLY A 387 16.94 22.27 24.01
CA GLY A 387 15.58 22.52 23.55
C GLY A 387 15.46 23.53 22.41
N THR A 388 16.58 23.98 21.82
CA THR A 388 16.62 24.95 20.72
C THR A 388 16.45 24.32 19.33
N ALA A 389 16.39 22.99 19.25
CA ALA A 389 16.21 22.27 17.98
C ALA A 389 14.89 22.67 17.27
N PRO A 390 14.92 22.89 15.94
CA PRO A 390 13.72 23.13 15.15
C PRO A 390 12.69 22.02 15.32
N THR A 391 11.41 22.40 15.42
CA THR A 391 10.30 21.49 15.66
C THR A 391 9.49 21.17 14.40
N ASP A 392 9.98 21.52 13.21
CA ASP A 392 9.36 21.06 11.97
C ASP A 392 9.54 19.54 11.81
N ASP A 393 8.57 18.89 11.15
CA ASP A 393 8.52 17.43 11.05
C ASP A 393 9.81 16.85 10.46
N THR A 394 10.32 17.45 9.38
CA THR A 394 11.55 17.00 8.70
C THR A 394 12.78 17.14 9.60
N SER A 395 12.95 18.27 10.29
CA SER A 395 14.04 18.46 11.24
C SER A 395 13.97 17.49 12.41
N CYS A 396 12.78 17.23 12.96
CA CYS A 396 12.60 16.26 14.04
C CYS A 396 13.02 14.86 13.60
N ILE A 397 12.60 14.44 12.40
CA ILE A 397 12.93 13.14 11.83
C ILE A 397 14.44 13.06 11.60
N VAL A 398 15.05 14.02 10.91
CA VAL A 398 16.49 14.01 10.62
C VAL A 398 17.34 14.01 11.90
N ALA A 399 16.98 14.83 12.88
CA ALA A 399 17.67 14.86 14.17
C ALA A 399 17.59 13.49 14.88
N ALA A 400 16.41 12.87 14.88
CA ALA A 400 16.21 11.55 15.45
C ALA A 400 17.02 10.47 14.72
N LEU A 401 17.12 10.54 13.38
CA LEU A 401 17.94 9.62 12.60
C LEU A 401 19.42 9.71 12.98
N ILE A 402 19.97 10.91 13.08
CA ILE A 402 21.38 11.14 13.49
C ILE A 402 21.61 10.65 14.93
N LEU A 403 20.68 10.91 15.85
CA LEU A 403 20.81 10.51 17.25
C LEU A 403 20.68 9.01 17.47
N ASN A 404 19.74 8.34 16.80
CA ASN A 404 19.62 6.87 16.81
C ASN A 404 20.91 6.23 16.33
N GLU A 405 21.49 6.82 15.29
CA GLU A 405 22.77 6.41 14.78
C GLU A 405 23.92 6.66 15.74
N GLU A 406 23.97 7.72 16.53
CA GLU A 406 25.03 7.85 17.54
C GLU A 406 24.71 7.05 18.82
N SER A 407 23.81 6.05 18.72
CA SER A 407 23.36 5.19 19.82
C SER A 407 22.76 5.98 21.00
N ASN A 408 22.11 7.13 20.73
CA ASN A 408 21.41 7.96 21.71
C ASN A 408 19.89 8.03 21.45
N PRO A 409 19.15 6.95 21.74
CA PRO A 409 17.71 6.87 21.46
C PRO A 409 16.85 7.72 22.42
N GLU A 410 17.36 8.11 23.59
CA GLU A 410 16.59 8.92 24.56
C GLU A 410 16.36 10.34 24.07
N ASP A 411 17.41 10.98 23.54
CA ASP A 411 17.29 12.31 22.93
C ASP A 411 16.50 12.25 21.61
N ALA A 412 16.62 11.15 20.84
CA ALA A 412 15.81 10.92 19.65
C ALA A 412 14.30 10.87 19.99
N MET A 413 13.91 10.17 21.05
CA MET A 413 12.52 10.15 21.53
C MET A 413 12.03 11.53 21.98
N ARG A 414 12.90 12.32 22.62
CA ARG A 414 12.56 13.68 23.08
C ARG A 414 12.19 14.58 21.91
N ILE A 415 12.95 14.54 20.81
CA ILE A 415 12.65 15.36 19.63
C ILE A 415 11.44 14.82 18.86
N LEU A 416 11.32 13.50 18.70
CA LEU A 416 10.18 12.88 18.00
C LEU A 416 8.84 13.15 18.68
N SER A 417 8.82 13.25 20.01
CA SER A 417 7.60 13.59 20.77
C SER A 417 7.01 14.96 20.43
N LYS A 418 7.79 15.86 19.79
CA LYS A 418 7.34 17.19 19.37
C LYS A 418 6.62 17.17 18.02
N SER A 419 6.81 16.13 17.20
CA SER A 419 6.12 15.97 15.91
C SER A 419 4.93 15.01 16.05
N SER A 420 3.86 15.28 15.30
CA SER A 420 2.67 14.42 15.26
C SER A 420 2.49 13.69 13.92
N SER A 421 3.44 13.87 13.00
CA SER A 421 3.41 13.28 11.66
C SER A 421 3.47 11.75 11.69
N LEU A 422 2.87 11.11 10.68
CA LEU A 422 2.88 9.64 10.56
C LEU A 422 4.30 9.09 10.44
N GLU A 423 5.18 9.81 9.75
CA GLU A 423 6.60 9.47 9.63
C GLU A 423 7.34 9.59 10.97
N ALA A 424 7.10 10.63 11.77
CA ALA A 424 7.68 10.74 13.11
C ALA A 424 7.20 9.64 14.06
N ARG A 425 5.94 9.20 13.94
CA ARG A 425 5.42 8.05 14.71
C ARG A 425 6.08 6.74 14.26
N SER A 426 6.26 6.54 12.95
CA SER A 426 7.02 5.40 12.43
C SER A 426 8.47 5.40 12.94
N ALA A 427 9.13 6.57 12.97
CA ALA A 427 10.47 6.72 13.54
C ALA A 427 10.47 6.46 15.06
N THR A 428 9.41 6.84 15.77
CA THR A 428 9.23 6.55 17.20
C THR A 428 9.13 5.04 17.45
N VAL A 429 8.34 4.33 16.64
CA VAL A 429 8.26 2.86 16.69
C VAL A 429 9.64 2.25 16.48
N PHE A 430 10.39 2.73 15.49
CA PHE A 430 11.75 2.26 15.22
C PHE A 430 12.71 2.49 16.40
N THR A 431 12.77 3.71 16.95
CA THR A 431 13.59 4.01 18.14
C THR A 431 13.19 3.16 19.35
N LEU A 432 11.89 2.96 19.59
CA LEU A 432 11.41 2.11 20.68
C LEU A 432 11.83 0.65 20.51
N LEU A 433 11.83 0.15 19.27
CA LEU A 433 12.35 -1.18 18.96
C LEU A 433 13.86 -1.25 19.20
N GLN A 434 14.64 -0.24 18.82
CA GLN A 434 16.08 -0.14 19.16
C GLN A 434 16.35 -0.10 20.68
N MET A 435 15.39 0.35 21.48
CA MET A 435 15.50 0.34 22.95
C MET A 435 15.01 -0.96 23.61
N ASP A 436 14.64 -1.99 22.84
CA ASP A 436 13.97 -3.21 23.32
C ASP A 436 12.62 -2.97 24.02
N ARG A 437 11.96 -1.86 23.71
CA ARG A 437 10.67 -1.47 24.29
C ARG A 437 9.51 -1.83 23.37
N VAL A 438 9.41 -3.12 23.05
CA VAL A 438 8.34 -3.69 22.21
C VAL A 438 6.94 -3.36 22.78
N ASP A 439 6.82 -3.29 24.11
CA ASP A 439 5.57 -2.94 24.81
C ASP A 439 5.08 -1.52 24.45
N LEU A 440 5.99 -0.57 24.33
CA LEU A 440 5.68 0.81 23.93
C LEU A 440 5.53 0.92 22.41
N ALA A 441 6.32 0.18 21.64
CA ALA A 441 6.21 0.15 20.18
C ALA A 441 4.82 -0.32 19.72
N VAL A 442 4.26 -1.36 20.37
CA VAL A 442 2.89 -1.82 20.12
C VAL A 442 1.85 -0.75 20.46
N LYS A 443 2.07 0.07 21.50
CA LYS A 443 1.15 1.16 21.85
C LYS A 443 1.19 2.28 20.81
N GLU A 444 2.38 2.62 20.31
CA GLU A 444 2.51 3.66 19.28
C GLU A 444 1.95 3.18 17.94
N LEU A 445 2.14 1.91 17.58
CA LEU A 445 1.54 1.30 16.39
C LEU A 445 0.00 1.35 16.43
N LYS A 446 -0.62 1.13 17.59
CA LYS A 446 -2.09 1.30 17.71
C LYS A 446 -2.54 2.71 17.36
N LYS A 447 -1.79 3.73 17.76
CA LYS A 447 -2.08 5.13 17.39
C LYS A 447 -1.90 5.36 15.89
N MET A 448 -0.92 4.71 15.25
CA MET A 448 -0.74 4.78 13.80
C MET A 448 -1.94 4.14 13.07
N ASN A 449 -2.40 2.98 13.52
CA ASN A 449 -3.59 2.31 12.96
C ASN A 449 -4.87 3.15 13.11
N GLU A 450 -5.00 3.90 14.21
CA GLU A 450 -6.15 4.81 14.41
C GLU A 450 -6.14 6.00 13.42
N ILE A 451 -4.96 6.40 12.92
CA ILE A 451 -4.82 7.48 11.94
C ILE A 451 -5.07 6.94 10.53
N ASP A 452 -4.32 5.92 10.14
CA ASP A 452 -4.40 5.29 8.83
C ASP A 452 -3.83 3.86 8.91
N GLU A 453 -4.72 2.87 8.91
CA GLU A 453 -4.34 1.45 8.95
C GLU A 453 -3.74 0.96 7.64
N ASP A 454 -4.10 1.56 6.50
CA ASP A 454 -3.68 1.11 5.17
C ASP A 454 -2.42 1.84 4.66
N ALA A 455 -1.98 2.89 5.36
CA ALA A 455 -0.76 3.61 5.01
C ALA A 455 0.47 2.68 4.98
N THR A 456 1.31 2.85 3.95
CA THR A 456 2.56 2.10 3.76
C THR A 456 3.46 2.15 5.00
N LEU A 457 3.58 3.32 5.64
CA LEU A 457 4.35 3.48 6.89
C LEU A 457 3.77 2.66 8.05
N THR A 458 2.44 2.64 8.19
CA THR A 458 1.76 1.86 9.23
C THR A 458 1.96 0.37 9.02
N GLN A 459 1.86 -0.10 7.77
CA GLN A 459 2.11 -1.50 7.41
C GLN A 459 3.58 -1.90 7.63
N LEU A 460 4.55 -1.05 7.26
CA LEU A 460 5.96 -1.30 7.54
C LEU A 460 6.24 -1.35 9.05
N ALA A 461 5.69 -0.40 9.83
CA ALA A 461 5.82 -0.41 11.28
C ALA A 461 5.18 -1.65 11.92
N LEU A 462 4.04 -2.11 11.40
CA LEU A 462 3.40 -3.36 11.79
C LEU A 462 4.30 -4.57 11.52
N ALA A 463 4.96 -4.62 10.36
CA ALA A 463 5.92 -5.68 10.05
C ALA A 463 7.10 -5.69 11.04
N TRP A 464 7.68 -4.54 11.38
CA TRP A 464 8.79 -4.45 12.33
C TRP A 464 8.39 -4.91 13.74
N VAL A 465 7.22 -4.47 14.21
CA VAL A 465 6.69 -4.89 15.52
C VAL A 465 6.41 -6.38 15.52
N ASN A 466 5.83 -6.93 14.46
CA ASN A 466 5.57 -8.36 14.34
C ASN A 466 6.86 -9.20 14.32
N MET A 467 7.92 -8.71 13.67
CA MET A 467 9.25 -9.33 13.72
C MET A 467 9.83 -9.33 15.13
N ALA A 468 9.71 -8.22 15.85
CA ALA A 468 10.21 -8.10 17.22
C ALA A 468 9.42 -8.95 18.23
N VAL A 469 8.10 -9.12 18.04
CA VAL A 469 7.25 -9.99 18.85
C VAL A 469 7.59 -11.47 18.61
N GLY A 470 7.89 -11.84 17.36
CA GLY A 470 8.27 -13.19 16.96
C GLY A 470 7.13 -14.21 16.99
N LYS A 471 7.48 -15.50 16.96
CA LYS A 471 6.56 -16.65 16.98
C LYS A 471 5.54 -16.60 15.82
N ASP A 472 4.25 -16.69 16.11
CA ASP A 472 3.16 -16.74 15.12
C ASP A 472 3.05 -15.45 14.30
N LYS A 473 3.58 -14.33 14.82
CA LYS A 473 3.57 -13.02 14.14
C LYS A 473 4.59 -12.90 13.02
N LEU A 474 5.54 -13.82 12.91
CA LEU A 474 6.48 -13.84 11.80
C LEU A 474 5.80 -14.11 10.45
N LYS A 475 4.70 -14.86 10.44
CA LYS A 475 3.93 -15.09 9.21
C LYS A 475 3.23 -13.82 8.74
N ASP A 476 2.62 -13.09 9.68
CA ASP A 476 1.98 -11.79 9.41
C ASP A 476 3.00 -10.81 8.81
N ALA A 477 4.20 -10.70 9.39
CA ALA A 477 5.27 -9.86 8.84
C ALA A 477 5.69 -10.27 7.41
N TYR A 478 5.78 -11.57 7.14
CA TYR A 478 6.13 -12.06 5.81
C TYR A 478 5.11 -11.64 4.74
N TYR A 479 3.82 -11.79 5.05
CA TYR A 479 2.74 -11.44 4.12
C TYR A 479 2.67 -9.95 3.85
N ILE A 480 2.95 -9.10 4.85
CA ILE A 480 3.00 -7.65 4.65
C ILE A 480 4.09 -7.29 3.63
N TYR A 481 5.32 -7.82 3.78
CA TYR A 481 6.37 -7.57 2.80
C TYR A 481 6.03 -8.13 1.42
N GLN A 482 5.41 -9.31 1.36
CA GLN A 482 4.94 -9.90 0.09
C GLN A 482 3.92 -8.99 -0.61
N GLU A 483 2.91 -8.50 0.11
CA GLU A 483 1.89 -7.61 -0.43
C GLU A 483 2.50 -6.30 -0.96
N MET A 484 3.45 -5.72 -0.23
CA MET A 484 4.15 -4.51 -0.68
C MET A 484 4.95 -4.74 -1.96
N MET A 485 5.60 -5.90 -2.10
CA MET A 485 6.33 -6.23 -3.33
C MET A 485 5.39 -6.54 -4.50
N ASP A 486 4.26 -7.20 -4.26
CA ASP A 486 3.27 -7.50 -5.29
C ASP A 486 2.60 -6.21 -5.82
N LYS A 487 2.37 -5.23 -4.93
CA LYS A 487 1.70 -3.96 -5.27
C LYS A 487 2.64 -2.90 -5.87
N TYR A 488 3.85 -2.77 -5.35
CA TYR A 488 4.77 -1.68 -5.69
C TYR A 488 6.08 -2.13 -6.35
N GLY A 489 6.27 -3.44 -6.52
CA GLY A 489 7.48 -4.04 -7.06
C GLY A 489 8.55 -4.32 -6.00
N GLN A 490 9.48 -5.20 -6.35
CA GLN A 490 10.55 -5.67 -5.46
C GLN A 490 11.71 -4.66 -5.41
N SER A 491 11.97 -4.05 -4.25
CA SER A 491 13.20 -3.30 -3.99
C SER A 491 14.23 -4.18 -3.30
N PRO A 492 15.54 -3.89 -3.42
CA PRO A 492 16.57 -4.61 -2.66
C PRO A 492 16.27 -4.64 -1.16
N GLN A 493 15.74 -3.53 -0.64
CA GLN A 493 15.43 -3.36 0.77
C GLN A 493 14.22 -4.22 1.23
N LEU A 494 13.17 -4.32 0.41
CA LEU A 494 12.03 -5.21 0.69
C LEU A 494 12.44 -6.69 0.64
N LEU A 495 13.29 -7.05 -0.33
CA LEU A 495 13.85 -8.41 -0.44
C LEU A 495 14.70 -8.77 0.77
N VAL A 496 15.59 -7.87 1.21
CA VAL A 496 16.38 -8.03 2.43
C VAL A 496 15.47 -8.16 3.65
N SER A 497 14.45 -7.30 3.78
CA SER A 497 13.51 -7.33 4.91
C SER A 497 12.69 -8.62 4.96
N GLN A 498 12.21 -9.11 3.81
CA GLN A 498 11.50 -10.38 3.74
C GLN A 498 12.42 -11.58 4.04
N SER A 499 13.66 -11.55 3.52
CA SER A 499 14.67 -12.59 3.81
C SER A 499 14.97 -12.67 5.32
N ALA A 500 15.00 -11.53 5.98
CA ALA A 500 15.12 -11.41 7.42
C ALA A 500 13.98 -12.15 8.14
N VAL A 501 12.72 -11.92 7.75
CA VAL A 501 11.60 -12.67 8.31
C VAL A 501 11.77 -14.19 8.12
N LEU A 502 12.23 -14.64 6.95
CA LEU A 502 12.48 -16.05 6.67
C LEU A 502 13.62 -16.63 7.53
N ILE A 503 14.68 -15.86 7.78
CA ILE A 503 15.77 -16.24 8.69
C ILE A 503 15.22 -16.45 10.11
N LEU A 504 14.34 -15.56 10.61
CA LEU A 504 13.69 -15.72 11.91
C LEU A 504 12.77 -16.94 11.97
N GLN A 505 12.18 -17.33 10.83
CA GLN A 505 11.38 -18.55 10.71
C GLN A 505 12.22 -19.83 10.56
N GLY A 506 13.55 -19.73 10.45
CA GLY A 506 14.45 -20.86 10.21
C GLY A 506 14.45 -21.37 8.76
N LYS A 507 13.90 -20.60 7.82
CA LYS A 507 13.79 -20.96 6.39
C LYS A 507 14.97 -20.42 5.58
N TYR A 508 16.17 -20.92 5.89
CA TYR A 508 17.43 -20.37 5.35
C TYR A 508 17.57 -20.51 3.82
N LYS A 509 17.05 -21.59 3.21
CA LYS A 509 17.11 -21.77 1.75
C LYS A 509 16.26 -20.77 0.98
N GLU A 510 15.05 -20.49 1.47
CA GLU A 510 14.16 -19.48 0.88
C GLU A 510 14.78 -18.08 1.05
N ALA A 511 15.36 -17.80 2.23
CA ALA A 511 16.05 -16.54 2.49
C ALA A 511 17.24 -16.31 1.56
N GLU A 512 18.05 -17.33 1.29
CA GLU A 512 19.20 -17.25 0.38
C GLU A 512 18.80 -16.81 -1.03
N ALA A 513 17.70 -17.35 -1.56
CA ALA A 513 17.22 -17.00 -2.89
C ALA A 513 16.87 -15.51 -3.00
N LEU A 514 16.16 -14.97 -2.01
CA LEU A 514 15.81 -13.55 -1.96
C LEU A 514 17.03 -12.64 -1.80
N LEU A 515 18.02 -13.08 -1.03
CA LEU A 515 19.26 -12.31 -0.82
C LEU A 515 20.11 -12.24 -2.09
N HIS A 516 20.18 -13.33 -2.86
CA HIS A 516 20.81 -13.30 -4.18
C HIS A 516 20.06 -12.39 -5.15
N GLU A 517 18.72 -12.39 -5.11
CA GLU A 517 17.91 -11.47 -5.91
C GLU A 517 18.16 -10.00 -5.52
N ALA A 518 18.30 -9.70 -4.22
CA ALA A 518 18.66 -8.37 -3.74
C ALA A 518 20.03 -7.93 -4.27
N GLN A 519 21.03 -8.83 -4.23
CA GLN A 519 22.39 -8.59 -4.75
C GLN A 519 22.43 -8.41 -6.28
N LEU A 520 21.56 -9.08 -7.02
CA LEU A 520 21.43 -8.88 -8.47
C LEU A 520 20.91 -7.48 -8.82
N ARG A 521 20.05 -6.91 -7.97
CA ARG A 521 19.49 -5.57 -8.14
C ARG A 521 20.43 -4.48 -7.63
N ASP A 522 21.11 -4.75 -6.53
CA ASP A 522 22.09 -3.85 -5.91
C ASP A 522 23.29 -4.65 -5.35
N ALA A 523 24.37 -4.65 -6.12
CA ALA A 523 25.60 -5.36 -5.76
C ALA A 523 26.31 -4.73 -4.54
N ASN A 524 26.00 -3.48 -4.21
CA ASN A 524 26.63 -2.76 -3.09
C ASN A 524 25.79 -2.81 -1.81
N ASN A 525 24.75 -3.64 -1.77
CA ASN A 525 23.87 -3.73 -0.61
C ASN A 525 24.56 -4.48 0.55
N CYS A 526 25.02 -3.73 1.55
CA CYS A 526 25.72 -4.25 2.74
C CYS A 526 24.84 -5.21 3.56
N ASP A 527 23.56 -4.90 3.76
CA ASP A 527 22.65 -5.71 4.57
C ASP A 527 22.41 -7.09 3.94
N ALA A 528 22.31 -7.15 2.61
CA ALA A 528 22.22 -8.41 1.89
C ALA A 528 23.47 -9.28 2.08
N LEU A 529 24.68 -8.69 2.07
CA LEU A 529 25.92 -9.42 2.33
C LEU A 529 25.98 -9.94 3.77
N VAL A 530 25.61 -9.12 4.75
CA VAL A 530 25.57 -9.54 6.17
C VAL A 530 24.60 -10.71 6.36
N ASN A 531 23.41 -10.63 5.77
CA ASN A 531 22.43 -11.72 5.84
C ASN A 531 22.89 -12.97 5.08
N LEU A 532 23.61 -12.83 3.96
CA LEU A 532 24.23 -13.95 3.24
C LEU A 532 25.30 -14.66 4.07
N VAL A 533 26.11 -13.92 4.84
CA VAL A 533 27.07 -14.51 5.79
C VAL A 533 26.34 -15.37 6.82
N ALA A 534 25.28 -14.83 7.42
CA ALA A 534 24.48 -15.56 8.41
C ALA A 534 23.81 -16.81 7.82
N VAL A 535 23.13 -16.67 6.68
CA VAL A 535 22.44 -17.78 6.00
C VAL A 535 23.42 -18.85 5.53
N SER A 536 24.56 -18.45 4.98
CA SER A 536 25.61 -19.39 4.53
C SER A 536 26.18 -20.23 5.68
N GLN A 537 26.31 -19.64 6.87
CA GLN A 537 26.68 -20.37 8.09
C GLN A 537 25.61 -21.41 8.45
N PHE A 538 24.33 -21.05 8.46
CA PHE A 538 23.23 -21.98 8.76
C PHE A 538 23.07 -23.10 7.72
N LEU A 539 23.41 -22.83 6.46
CA LEU A 539 23.37 -23.81 5.38
C LEU A 539 24.63 -24.69 5.32
N GLY A 540 25.63 -24.44 6.17
CA GLY A 540 26.88 -25.20 6.20
C GLY A 540 27.72 -25.04 4.94
N LYS A 541 27.69 -23.86 4.30
CA LYS A 541 28.52 -23.57 3.13
C LYS A 541 30.00 -23.47 3.50
N ASP A 542 30.86 -23.66 2.49
CA ASP A 542 32.31 -23.58 2.65
C ASP A 542 32.72 -22.21 3.20
N HIS A 543 33.67 -22.21 4.14
CA HIS A 543 34.20 -21.03 4.79
C HIS A 543 34.79 -20.02 3.79
N GLU A 544 35.27 -20.46 2.63
CA GLU A 544 35.74 -19.58 1.56
C GLU A 544 34.60 -18.70 0.98
N VAL A 545 33.36 -19.21 0.95
CA VAL A 545 32.19 -18.43 0.53
C VAL A 545 31.90 -17.30 1.53
N LEU A 546 32.01 -17.59 2.82
CA LEU A 546 31.80 -16.62 3.89
C LEU A 546 32.87 -15.53 3.84
N LYS A 547 34.15 -15.92 3.70
CA LYS A 547 35.27 -14.99 3.54
C LYS A 547 35.06 -14.06 2.35
N ARG A 548 34.55 -14.57 1.23
CA ARG A 548 34.25 -13.76 0.05
C ARG A 548 33.21 -12.67 0.36
N TYR A 549 32.11 -13.01 1.03
CA TYR A 549 31.10 -12.01 1.40
C TYR A 549 31.64 -10.97 2.39
N ILE A 550 32.44 -11.40 3.37
CA ILE A 550 33.09 -10.49 4.32
C ILE A 550 34.09 -9.56 3.62
N ALA A 551 34.88 -10.09 2.67
CA ALA A 551 35.79 -9.30 1.87
C ALA A 551 35.05 -8.26 1.02
N GLN A 552 33.97 -8.66 0.34
CA GLN A 552 33.11 -7.75 -0.41
C GLN A 552 32.52 -6.65 0.47
N LEU A 553 32.05 -6.99 1.67
CA LEU A 553 31.52 -6.01 2.62
C LEU A 553 32.60 -5.00 3.05
N ARG A 554 33.83 -5.46 3.32
CA ARG A 554 34.97 -4.60 3.66
C ARG A 554 35.39 -3.67 2.51
N ASP A 555 35.28 -4.14 1.27
CA ASP A 555 35.58 -3.35 0.08
C ASP A 555 34.54 -2.24 -0.16
N ILE A 556 33.26 -2.50 0.16
CA ILE A 556 32.17 -1.54 0.02
C ILE A 556 32.16 -0.52 1.17
N ASP A 557 32.15 -1.00 2.41
CA ASP A 557 32.14 -0.16 3.60
C ASP A 557 32.96 -0.80 4.73
N SER A 558 34.22 -0.36 4.82
CA SER A 558 35.15 -0.79 5.88
C SER A 558 34.77 -0.29 7.27
N THR A 559 33.89 0.70 7.37
CA THR A 559 33.42 1.30 8.63
C THR A 559 32.04 0.79 9.06
N HIS A 560 31.48 -0.16 8.33
CA HIS A 560 30.16 -0.71 8.62
C HIS A 560 30.10 -1.27 10.06
N PRO A 561 29.02 -1.01 10.84
CA PRO A 561 28.92 -1.43 12.24
C PRO A 561 29.19 -2.92 12.48
N TRP A 562 28.72 -3.77 11.56
CA TRP A 562 28.97 -5.22 11.63
C TRP A 562 30.46 -5.58 11.47
N VAL A 563 31.18 -4.90 10.57
CA VAL A 563 32.62 -5.12 10.37
C VAL A 563 33.41 -4.61 11.58
N ALA A 564 33.03 -3.45 12.11
CA ALA A 564 33.63 -2.89 13.31
C ALA A 564 33.42 -3.80 14.55
N ASP A 565 32.21 -4.35 14.74
CA ASP A 565 31.96 -5.32 15.81
C ASP A 565 32.78 -6.60 15.60
N LEU A 566 32.85 -7.13 14.37
CA LEU A 566 33.67 -8.30 14.06
C LEU A 566 35.14 -8.08 14.43
N GLN A 567 35.72 -6.94 14.03
CA GLN A 567 37.10 -6.57 14.38
C GLN A 567 37.29 -6.42 15.89
N ALA A 568 36.33 -5.81 16.59
CA ALA A 568 36.37 -5.68 18.04
C ALA A 568 36.32 -7.05 18.74
N LYS A 569 35.54 -8.00 18.22
CA LYS A 569 35.50 -9.38 18.75
C LYS A 569 36.77 -10.17 18.43
N GLU A 570 37.35 -9.98 17.24
CA GLU A 570 38.66 -10.55 16.88
C GLU A 570 39.75 -10.06 17.83
N ALA A 571 39.84 -8.73 18.04
CA ALA A 571 40.80 -8.12 18.96
C ALA A 571 40.60 -8.59 20.41
N LEU A 572 39.35 -8.69 20.88
CA LEU A 572 39.03 -9.20 22.20
C LEU A 572 39.43 -10.67 22.35
N PHE A 573 39.26 -11.49 21.31
CA PHE A 573 39.69 -12.88 21.33
C PHE A 573 41.21 -12.99 21.42
N ASP A 574 41.95 -12.19 20.63
CA ASP A 574 43.42 -12.17 20.67
C ASP A 574 43.95 -11.68 22.03
N GLU A 575 43.31 -10.68 22.64
CA GLU A 575 43.59 -10.23 24.01
C GLU A 575 43.40 -11.37 25.02
N LEU A 576 42.29 -12.11 24.93
CA LEU A 576 41.99 -13.23 25.81
C LEU A 576 42.90 -14.45 25.60
N VAL A 577 43.50 -14.62 24.42
CA VAL A 577 44.48 -15.69 24.13
C VAL A 577 45.88 -15.32 24.62
N THR A 578 46.18 -14.02 24.69
CA THR A 578 47.48 -13.51 25.14
C THR A 578 47.55 -13.22 26.64
N ALA A 579 46.40 -13.12 27.32
CA ALA A 579 46.25 -13.09 28.78
C ALA A 579 46.29 -14.50 29.40
#